data_AF-A0A380FI02-F1
#
_entry.id   AF-A0A380FI02-F1
#
_cell.length_a   1.000
_cell.length_b   1.000
_cell.length_c   1.000
_cell.angle_alpha   90.00
_cell.angle_beta   90.00
_cell.angle_gamma   90.00
#
_symmetry.space_group_name_H-M   'P 1'
#
loop_
_entity.id
_entity.type
_entity.pdbx_description
1 polymer ?
#
loop_
_entity_poly.entity_id
_entity_poly.type
_entity_poly.pdbx_seq_one_letter_code
_entity_poly.pdbx_strand_id
1 'polypeptide(L)'
;MEKMLFFTACEDAGVYGLIIPDLPFELLEQLKERHPQRKLHIISLIAMTTSEERIEQIAKQAEGFIYTVTMNATTGENGKFHPQLKSKN
;
A
#
# COMPACT_ATOMS: atom_id res chain seq x y z
N MET A 1 10.98 12.40 -14.93
CA MET A 1 11.30 11.51 -16.06
C MET A 1 11.63 10.10 -15.56
N GLU A 2 12.44 9.95 -14.51
CA GLU A 2 12.79 8.64 -13.91
C GLU A 2 11.60 7.78 -13.42
N LYS A 3 10.57 8.38 -12.79
CA LYS A 3 9.40 7.64 -12.29
C LYS A 3 8.65 6.85 -13.39
N MET A 4 8.64 7.36 -14.62
CA MET A 4 8.00 6.67 -15.75
C MET A 4 8.77 5.43 -16.17
N LEU A 5 10.11 5.50 -16.13
CA LEU A 5 10.96 4.37 -16.53
C LEU A 5 10.76 3.17 -15.61
N PHE A 6 10.58 3.38 -14.31
CA PHE A 6 10.34 2.30 -13.37
C PHE A 6 9.01 1.59 -13.62
N PHE A 7 7.92 2.35 -13.81
CA PHE A 7 6.59 1.76 -14.08
C PHE A 7 6.57 0.99 -15.39
N THR A 8 7.11 1.55 -16.47
CA THR A 8 7.20 0.84 -17.75
C THR A 8 8.03 -0.44 -17.62
N ALA A 9 9.19 -0.39 -16.96
CA ALA A 9 10.00 -1.59 -16.75
C ALA A 9 9.27 -2.68 -15.94
N CYS A 10 8.51 -2.29 -14.91
CA CYS A 10 7.69 -3.22 -14.15
C CYS A 10 6.55 -3.83 -14.99
N GLU A 11 5.90 -3.03 -15.84
CA GLU A 11 4.87 -3.51 -16.76
C GLU A 11 5.43 -4.49 -17.80
N ASP A 12 6.58 -4.17 -18.41
CA ASP A 12 7.26 -5.02 -19.38
C ASP A 12 7.72 -6.35 -18.77
N ALA A 13 8.09 -6.33 -17.48
CA ALA A 13 8.44 -7.52 -16.71
C ALA A 13 7.22 -8.33 -16.23
N GLY A 14 5.98 -7.84 -16.45
CA GLY A 14 4.76 -8.51 -16.02
C GLY A 14 4.50 -8.46 -14.51
N VAL A 15 5.00 -7.43 -13.82
CA VAL A 15 4.75 -7.23 -12.38
C VAL A 15 3.26 -6.97 -12.13
N TYR A 16 2.70 -7.65 -11.13
CA TYR A 16 1.28 -7.50 -10.77
C TYR A 16 0.97 -6.16 -10.09
N GLY A 17 1.80 -5.75 -9.14
CA GLY A 17 1.58 -4.52 -8.38
C GLY A 17 2.76 -4.13 -7.50
N LEU A 18 2.70 -2.91 -6.97
CA LEU A 18 3.75 -2.27 -6.20
C LEU A 18 3.22 -1.85 -4.82
N ILE A 19 4.01 -2.11 -3.78
CA ILE A 19 3.84 -1.55 -2.44
C ILE A 19 4.89 -0.45 -2.27
N ILE A 20 4.46 0.77 -1.92
CA ILE A 20 5.37 1.91 -1.71
C ILE A 20 5.14 2.42 -0.28
N PRO A 21 5.94 1.95 0.70
CA PRO A 21 5.67 2.19 2.13
C PRO A 21 5.58 3.66 2.52
N ASP A 22 6.43 4.49 1.93
CA ASP A 22 6.54 5.92 2.26
C ASP A 22 5.65 6.81 1.37
N LEU A 23 4.74 6.23 0.57
CA LEU A 23 3.82 7.00 -0.27
C LEU A 23 2.50 7.25 0.49
N PRO A 24 2.24 8.49 0.92
CA PRO A 24 0.95 8.83 1.52
C PRO A 24 -0.18 8.68 0.51
N PHE A 25 -1.35 8.32 1.01
CA PHE A 25 -2.56 8.05 0.23
C PHE A 25 -2.93 9.20 -0.73
N GLU A 26 -2.79 10.45 -0.30
CA GLU A 26 -3.06 11.64 -1.12
C GLU A 26 -2.16 11.72 -2.36
N LEU A 27 -0.89 11.30 -2.23
CA LEU A 27 0.04 11.28 -3.36
C LEU A 27 -0.16 10.04 -4.24
N LEU A 28 -0.65 8.94 -3.64
CA LEU A 28 -1.05 7.75 -4.38
C LEU A 28 -2.19 8.08 -5.33
N GLU A 29 -3.23 8.77 -4.88
CA GLU A 29 -4.34 9.18 -5.77
C GLU A 29 -3.89 10.09 -6.91
N GLN A 30 -3.06 11.11 -6.62
CA GLN A 30 -2.47 11.96 -7.66
C GLN A 30 -1.63 11.15 -8.66
N LEU A 31 -0.91 10.13 -8.19
CA LEU A 31 -0.13 9.25 -9.05
C LEU A 31 -1.02 8.40 -9.95
N LYS A 32 -2.19 7.95 -9.46
CA LYS A 32 -3.17 7.24 -10.28
C LYS A 32 -3.76 8.13 -11.36
N GLU A 33 -4.18 9.34 -11.00
CA GLU A 33 -4.78 10.30 -11.91
C GLU A 33 -3.83 10.71 -13.04
N ARG A 34 -2.53 10.85 -12.73
CA ARG A 34 -1.50 11.17 -13.72
C ARG A 34 -1.16 10.00 -14.65
N HIS A 35 -1.49 8.77 -14.25
CA HIS A 35 -1.18 7.54 -14.98
C HIS A 35 -2.39 6.61 -15.07
N PRO A 36 -3.48 7.03 -15.75
CA PRO A 36 -4.74 6.28 -15.79
C PRO A 36 -4.66 5.03 -16.66
N GLN A 37 -3.72 4.96 -17.60
CA GLN A 37 -3.53 3.82 -18.50
C GLN A 37 -2.50 2.79 -17.99
N ARG A 38 -1.99 2.96 -16.77
CA ARG A 38 -1.06 1.99 -16.18
C ARG A 38 -1.75 0.62 -16.02
N LYS A 39 -0.97 -0.44 -16.12
CA LYS A 39 -1.40 -1.82 -15.87
C LYS A 39 -1.03 -2.31 -14.47
N LEU A 40 -0.14 -1.59 -13.79
CA LEU A 40 0.29 -1.91 -12.42
C LEU A 40 -0.73 -1.50 -11.37
N HIS A 41 -1.05 -2.41 -10.46
CA HIS A 41 -1.80 -2.10 -9.25
C HIS A 41 -0.90 -1.44 -8.20
N ILE A 42 -1.30 -0.28 -7.67
CA ILE A 42 -0.63 0.29 -6.50
C ILE A 42 -1.37 -0.20 -5.26
N ILE A 43 -0.71 -1.08 -4.51
CA ILE A 43 -1.28 -1.79 -3.37
C ILE A 43 -1.28 -0.87 -2.15
N SER A 44 -2.46 -0.59 -1.62
CA SER A 44 -2.64 0.27 -0.44
C SER A 44 -2.23 -0.43 0.84
N LEU A 45 -1.54 0.30 1.73
CA LEU A 45 -1.28 -0.14 3.10
C LEU A 45 -2.31 0.45 4.07
N ILE A 46 -2.80 -0.37 4.98
CA ILE A 46 -3.65 0.06 6.10
C ILE A 46 -3.01 -0.41 7.40
N ALA A 47 -2.76 0.50 8.33
CA ALA A 47 -2.26 0.15 9.65
C ALA A 47 -3.44 -0.08 10.62
N MET A 48 -3.22 -0.88 11.66
CA MET A 48 -4.23 -1.06 12.72
C MET A 48 -4.55 0.23 13.49
N THR A 49 -3.66 1.22 13.45
CA THR A 49 -3.87 2.54 14.05
C THR A 49 -4.64 3.50 13.14
N THR A 50 -4.97 3.11 11.90
CA THR A 50 -5.74 3.93 10.97
C THR A 50 -7.20 4.01 11.43
N SER A 51 -7.78 5.21 11.41
CA SER A 51 -9.19 5.41 11.79
C SER A 51 -10.15 4.70 10.82
N GLU A 52 -11.33 4.29 11.29
CA GLU A 52 -12.35 3.60 10.48
C GLU A 52 -12.73 4.40 9.22
N GLU A 53 -12.96 5.71 9.35
CA GLU A 53 -13.24 6.61 8.23
C GLU A 53 -12.13 6.53 7.15
N ARG A 54 -10.87 6.53 7.59
CA ARG A 54 -9.73 6.47 6.68
C ARG A 54 -9.56 5.08 6.07
N ILE A 55 -9.88 4.02 6.80
CA ILE A 55 -9.94 2.65 6.28
C ILE A 55 -10.95 2.57 5.13
N GLU A 56 -12.16 3.11 5.31
CA GLU A 56 -13.19 3.11 4.27
C GLU A 56 -12.75 3.89 3.02
N GLN A 57 -12.13 5.06 3.21
CA GLN A 57 -11.61 5.86 2.10
C GLN A 57 -10.55 5.09 1.31
N ILE A 58 -9.57 4.50 1.99
CA ILE A 58 -8.50 3.74 1.36
C ILE A 58 -9.05 2.50 0.66
N ALA A 59 -9.99 1.78 1.30
CA ALA A 59 -10.57 0.56 0.74
C ALA A 59 -11.38 0.81 -0.54
N LYS A 60 -12.11 1.93 -0.63
CA LYS A 60 -12.89 2.31 -1.83
C LYS A 60 -12.00 2.54 -3.06
N GLN A 61 -10.75 2.94 -2.85
CA GLN A 61 -9.80 3.27 -3.92
C GLN A 61 -8.68 2.21 -4.05
N ALA A 62 -8.70 1.17 -3.24
CA ALA A 62 -7.68 0.12 -3.25
C ALA A 62 -7.74 -0.70 -4.55
N GLU A 63 -6.57 -1.14 -5.01
CA GLU A 63 -6.40 -1.94 -6.20
C GLU A 63 -5.72 -3.26 -5.87
N GLY A 64 -6.13 -4.34 -6.54
CA GLY A 64 -5.62 -5.68 -6.27
C GLY A 64 -6.04 -6.19 -4.89
N PHE A 65 -5.30 -5.80 -3.85
CA PHE A 65 -5.57 -6.18 -2.46
C PHE A 65 -5.14 -5.07 -1.49
N ILE A 66 -5.46 -5.23 -0.21
CA ILE A 66 -5.06 -4.32 0.87
C ILE A 66 -3.99 -5.02 1.72
N TYR A 67 -2.86 -4.36 1.93
CA TYR A 67 -1.79 -4.84 2.79
C TYR A 67 -1.98 -4.28 4.21
N THR A 68 -2.37 -5.13 5.16
CA THR A 68 -2.57 -4.69 6.55
C THR A 68 -1.28 -4.79 7.36
N VAL A 69 -0.86 -3.67 7.94
CA VAL A 69 0.32 -3.60 8.80
C VAL A 69 -0.12 -3.82 10.25
N THR A 70 0.39 -4.88 10.85
CA THR A 70 -0.02 -5.39 12.17
C THR A 70 0.98 -5.07 13.29
N MET A 71 2.12 -4.45 12.95
CA MET A 71 3.19 -4.11 13.87
C MET A 71 3.69 -2.69 13.60
N ASN A 72 3.74 -1.86 14.65
CA ASN A 72 4.48 -0.59 14.64
C ASN A 72 5.98 -0.85 14.88
N ALA A 73 6.59 -1.75 14.11
CA ALA A 73 7.99 -2.07 14.27
C ALA A 73 8.86 -1.07 13.50
N THR A 74 9.35 -0.03 14.17
CA THR A 74 10.62 0.56 13.76
C THR A 74 11.69 -0.49 14.05
N THR A 75 12.44 -0.89 13.02
CA THR A 75 13.51 -1.88 13.09
C THR A 75 14.43 -1.64 14.31
N GLY A 76 14.50 -2.59 15.25
CA GLY A 76 15.51 -2.57 16.32
C GLY A 76 15.13 -3.26 17.63
N GLU A 77 13.87 -3.20 18.06
CA GLU A 77 13.45 -3.79 19.33
C GLU A 77 12.14 -4.56 19.14
N ASN A 78 12.10 -5.77 19.71
CA ASN A 78 10.98 -6.73 19.71
C ASN A 78 9.61 -6.07 19.49
N GLY A 79 9.19 -5.99 18.23
CA GLY A 79 7.92 -5.38 17.87
C GLY A 79 6.79 -6.14 18.56
N LYS A 80 6.03 -5.44 19.40
CA LYS A 80 4.82 -6.03 20.00
C LYS A 80 3.75 -6.06 18.92
N PHE A 81 3.27 -7.26 18.60
CA PHE A 81 2.05 -7.43 17.82
C PHE A 81 0.90 -6.67 18.48
N HIS A 82 0.01 -6.09 17.67
CA HIS A 82 -1.17 -5.43 18.21
C HIS A 82 -2.01 -6.40 19.06
N PRO A 83 -2.51 -6.01 20.25
CA PRO A 83 -3.21 -6.91 21.19
C PRO A 83 -4.45 -7.61 20.64
N GLN A 84 -5.01 -7.11 19.53
CA GLN A 84 -6.24 -7.62 18.91
C GLN A 84 -5.99 -8.64 17.79
N LEU A 85 -4.73 -8.98 17.49
CA LEU A 85 -4.42 -10.04 16.53
C LEU A 85 -4.79 -11.38 17.14
N LYS A 86 -5.85 -12.01 16.62
CA LYS A 86 -6.21 -13.37 17.00
C LYS A 86 -5.09 -14.31 16.59
N SER A 87 -4.51 -15.02 17.57
CA SER A 87 -3.66 -16.17 17.30
C SER A 87 -4.43 -17.16 16.43
N LYS A 88 -3.86 -17.52 15.29
CA LYS A 88 -4.42 -18.56 14.42
C LYS A 88 -4.06 -19.90 15.07
N ASN A 89 -5.01 -20.52 15.77
CA ASN A 89 -4.94 -21.94 16.11
C ASN A 89 -5.25 -22.77 14.86
#